data_AF-A0A9E1XU53-F1
#
_entry.id   AF-A0A9E1XU53-F1
#
_cell.length_a   1.000
_cell.length_b   1.000
_cell.length_c   1.000
_cell.angle_alpha   90.00
_cell.angle_beta   90.00
_cell.angle_gamma   90.00
#
_symmetry.space_group_name_H-M   'P 1'
#
loop_
_entity.id
_entity.type
_entity.pdbx_description
1 polymer ?
#
loop_
_entity_poly.entity_id
_entity_poly.type
_entity_poly.pdbx_seq_one_letter_code
_entity_poly.pdbx_strand_id
1 'polypeptide(L)'
;AAAILRDLGTPCLIHQPSYSMFNRWTEDDGLYDALADVGMGSIVFSPLAQGMLTNKYLKGIPGDSRAAKPHGFLKKEALTEGKLAQISQLNELASARGQTLAQMAIAWVLRQPQITSALIGASRLAQVQDCVGALDSLDFTTEELARIDAICGQ
;
A
#
# COMPACT_ATOMS: atom_id res chain seq x y z
N ALA A 1 -1.53 -2.96 25.68
CA ALA A 1 -2.30 -4.11 25.14
C ALA A 1 -1.47 -5.40 25.15
N ALA A 2 -0.31 -5.46 24.48
CA ALA A 2 0.51 -6.66 24.40
C ALA A 2 0.91 -7.26 25.77
N ALA A 3 1.28 -6.42 26.75
CA ALA A 3 1.58 -6.86 28.12
C ALA A 3 0.39 -7.58 28.78
N ILE A 4 -0.80 -6.96 28.76
CA ILE A 4 -2.03 -7.54 29.33
C ILE A 4 -2.36 -8.88 28.66
N LEU A 5 -2.27 -8.96 27.33
CA LEU A 5 -2.53 -10.20 26.59
C LEU A 5 -1.55 -11.31 27.00
N ARG A 6 -0.27 -10.98 27.15
CA ARG A 6 0.76 -11.90 27.63
C ARG A 6 0.49 -12.37 29.06
N ASP A 7 0.11 -11.47 29.97
CA ASP A 7 -0.22 -11.80 31.36
C ASP A 7 -1.43 -12.75 31.45
N LEU A 8 -2.36 -12.65 30.49
CA LEU A 8 -3.50 -13.56 30.35
C LEU A 8 -3.17 -14.85 29.57
N GLY A 9 -1.90 -15.11 29.25
CA GLY A 9 -1.46 -16.30 28.50
C GLY A 9 -1.86 -16.31 27.03
N THR A 10 -2.21 -15.16 26.45
CA THR A 10 -2.66 -15.03 25.05
C THR A 10 -1.65 -14.19 24.26
N PRO A 11 -0.82 -14.78 23.40
CA PRO A 11 0.13 -14.01 22.58
C PRO A 11 -0.59 -13.03 21.64
N CYS A 12 -0.17 -11.76 21.63
CA CYS A 12 -0.63 -10.80 20.64
C CYS A 12 0.18 -10.98 19.35
N LEU A 13 -0.40 -11.65 18.36
CA LEU A 13 0.34 -12.15 17.19
C LEU A 13 0.48 -11.13 16.06
N ILE A 14 -0.55 -10.30 15.84
CA ILE A 14 -0.61 -9.47 14.64
C ILE A 14 -1.34 -8.14 14.88
N HIS A 15 -0.83 -7.09 14.24
CA HIS A 15 -1.51 -5.81 14.08
C HIS A 15 -1.92 -5.61 12.60
N GLN A 16 -3.01 -4.88 12.34
CA GLN A 16 -3.50 -4.65 10.98
C GLN A 16 -3.74 -3.16 10.69
N PRO A 17 -2.69 -2.37 10.37
CA PRO A 17 -2.83 -0.96 10.09
C PRO A 17 -3.14 -0.68 8.61
N SER A 18 -3.74 0.48 8.33
CA SER A 18 -3.84 1.00 6.95
C SER A 18 -2.50 1.61 6.57
N TYR A 19 -1.90 1.15 5.47
CA TYR A 19 -0.61 1.66 5.02
C TYR A 19 -0.46 1.54 3.50
N SER A 20 0.03 2.61 2.87
CA SER A 20 0.32 2.69 1.43
C SER A 20 1.23 3.89 1.17
N MET A 21 1.73 4.07 -0.07
CA MET A 21 2.50 5.27 -0.42
C MET A 21 1.77 6.59 -0.11
N PHE A 22 0.43 6.60 -0.13
CA PHE A 22 -0.40 7.77 0.18
C PHE A 22 -0.92 7.82 1.63
N ASN A 23 -0.63 6.82 2.45
CA ASN A 23 -1.05 6.78 3.85
C ASN A 23 0.06 6.17 4.71
N ARG A 24 0.84 7.04 5.37
CA ARG A 24 2.09 6.67 6.04
C ARG A 24 2.16 7.02 7.53
N TRP A 25 1.01 7.27 8.17
CA TRP A 25 0.96 7.61 9.60
C TRP A 25 1.71 6.60 10.51
N THR A 26 1.80 5.34 10.10
CA THR A 26 2.54 4.28 10.82
C THR A 26 4.05 4.44 10.80
N GLU A 27 4.60 5.29 9.92
CA GLU A 27 6.03 5.62 9.89
C GLU A 27 6.39 6.62 11.00
N ASP A 28 5.42 7.44 11.47
CA ASP A 28 5.68 8.55 12.39
C ASP A 28 5.16 8.33 13.83
N ASP A 29 4.28 7.35 14.06
CA ASP A 29 3.60 7.18 15.36
C ASP A 29 4.32 6.22 16.33
N GLY A 30 5.44 5.63 15.91
CA GLY A 30 6.20 4.64 16.69
C GLY A 30 5.65 3.21 16.62
N LEU A 31 4.68 2.91 15.73
CA LEU A 31 4.09 1.57 15.60
C LEU A 31 5.15 0.51 15.31
N TYR A 32 6.06 0.75 14.38
CA TYR A 32 7.03 -0.27 13.96
C TYR A 32 8.01 -0.64 15.08
N ASP A 33 8.47 0.34 15.86
CA ASP A 33 9.30 0.09 17.04
C ASP A 33 8.53 -0.74 18.08
N ALA A 34 7.28 -0.36 18.36
CA ALA A 34 6.43 -1.09 19.30
C ALA A 34 6.15 -2.54 18.86
N LEU A 35 5.98 -2.79 17.55
CA LEU A 35 5.81 -4.13 17.01
C LEU A 35 7.08 -4.97 17.16
N ALA A 36 8.25 -4.38 16.88
CA ALA A 36 9.54 -5.05 17.03
C ALA A 36 9.81 -5.42 18.50
N ASP A 37 9.58 -4.49 19.44
CA ASP A 37 9.81 -4.67 20.86
C ASP A 37 9.03 -5.85 21.46
N VAL A 38 7.82 -6.09 20.96
CA VAL A 38 6.93 -7.15 21.48
C VAL A 38 6.93 -8.41 20.61
N GLY A 39 7.66 -8.42 19.49
CA GLY A 39 7.75 -9.54 18.55
C GLY A 39 6.46 -9.81 17.78
N MET A 40 5.70 -8.77 17.45
CA MET A 40 4.41 -8.88 16.75
C MET A 40 4.57 -8.62 15.26
N GLY A 41 3.91 -9.42 14.42
CA GLY A 41 3.85 -9.18 12.98
C GLY A 41 2.82 -8.11 12.60
N SER A 42 2.88 -7.64 11.35
CA SER A 42 1.91 -6.71 10.79
C SER A 42 1.40 -7.16 9.44
N ILE A 43 0.08 -7.10 9.24
CA ILE A 43 -0.53 -7.23 7.92
C ILE A 43 -1.17 -5.90 7.54
N VAL A 44 -0.65 -5.23 6.51
CA VAL A 44 -1.20 -3.93 6.12
C VAL A 44 -2.44 -4.08 5.25
N PHE A 45 -3.44 -3.24 5.44
CA PHE A 45 -4.60 -3.19 4.57
C PHE A 45 -4.62 -1.92 3.70
N SER A 46 -5.35 -2.00 2.58
CA SER A 46 -5.38 -0.96 1.53
C SER A 46 -4.01 -0.56 0.95
N PRO A 47 -3.08 -1.50 0.66
CA PRO A 47 -1.76 -1.15 0.11
C PRO A 47 -1.84 -0.44 -1.24
N LEU A 48 -2.91 -0.70 -2.01
CA LEU A 48 -3.18 -0.06 -3.30
C LEU A 48 -3.98 1.25 -3.20
N ALA A 49 -4.18 1.78 -1.99
CA ALA A 49 -4.99 2.96 -1.71
C ALA A 49 -6.36 2.89 -2.42
N GLN A 50 -7.08 1.79 -2.19
CA GLN A 50 -8.39 1.51 -2.80
C GLN A 50 -8.40 1.40 -4.34
N GLY A 51 -7.22 1.17 -4.94
CA GLY A 51 -7.02 1.07 -6.38
C GLY A 51 -6.42 2.33 -7.02
N MET A 52 -6.17 3.39 -6.24
CA MET A 52 -5.50 4.60 -6.73
C MET A 52 -4.06 4.31 -7.16
N LEU A 53 -3.34 3.45 -6.43
CA LEU A 53 -1.99 3.01 -6.79
C LEU A 53 -2.04 1.89 -7.85
N THR A 54 -2.76 2.14 -8.94
CA THR A 54 -2.83 1.32 -10.14
C THR A 54 -2.98 2.23 -11.37
N ASN A 55 -2.89 1.69 -12.59
CA ASN A 55 -3.14 2.47 -13.81
C ASN A 55 -4.63 2.76 -14.10
N LYS A 56 -5.55 2.25 -13.25
CA LYS A 56 -7.00 2.22 -13.52
C LYS A 56 -7.63 3.58 -13.76
N TYR A 57 -7.13 4.62 -13.07
CA TYR A 57 -7.73 5.96 -13.07
C TYR A 57 -7.01 6.96 -13.97
N LEU A 58 -5.91 6.56 -14.62
CA LEU A 58 -5.10 7.45 -15.47
C LEU A 58 -5.84 7.90 -16.74
N LYS A 59 -6.85 7.15 -17.18
CA LYS A 59 -7.64 7.44 -18.39
C LYS A 59 -9.10 7.81 -18.05
N GLY A 60 -9.33 8.35 -16.86
CA GLY A 60 -10.65 8.63 -16.31
C GLY A 60 -11.17 7.52 -15.39
N ILE A 61 -12.42 7.65 -14.93
CA ILE A 61 -13.02 6.76 -13.93
C ILE A 61 -13.88 5.70 -14.63
N PRO A 62 -13.48 4.41 -14.64
CA PRO A 62 -14.29 3.36 -15.22
C PRO A 62 -15.62 3.18 -14.46
N GLY A 63 -16.72 2.91 -15.17
CA GLY A 63 -18.06 2.80 -14.59
C GLY A 63 -18.23 1.64 -13.59
N ASP A 64 -17.45 0.57 -13.73
CA ASP A 64 -17.42 -0.58 -12.83
C ASP A 64 -16.40 -0.43 -11.67
N SER A 65 -15.68 0.69 -11.64
CA SER A 65 -14.62 0.93 -10.66
C SER A 65 -15.17 1.24 -9.26
N ARG A 66 -14.31 1.09 -8.24
CA ARG A 66 -14.68 1.40 -6.85
C ARG A 66 -15.14 2.86 -6.68
N ALA A 67 -14.46 3.80 -7.32
CA ALA A 67 -14.79 5.23 -7.31
C ALA A 67 -16.11 5.58 -8.04
N ALA A 68 -16.59 4.72 -8.95
CA ALA A 68 -17.86 4.94 -9.63
C ALA A 68 -19.08 4.45 -8.84
N LYS A 69 -18.87 3.62 -7.81
CA LYS A 69 -19.96 3.09 -6.98
C LYS A 69 -20.52 4.19 -6.06
N PRO A 70 -21.84 4.26 -5.84
CA PRO A 70 -22.45 5.28 -4.97
C PRO A 70 -22.03 5.12 -3.49
N HIS A 71 -21.75 3.87 -3.08
CA HIS A 71 -21.28 3.48 -1.75
C HIS A 71 -19.77 3.14 -1.74
N GLY A 72 -19.16 3.17 -0.56
CA GLY A 72 -17.74 2.88 -0.34
C GLY A 72 -16.91 4.12 -0.02
N PHE A 73 -15.67 3.90 0.41
CA PHE A 73 -14.78 4.96 0.93
C PHE A 73 -14.10 5.78 -0.16
N LEU A 74 -13.71 5.18 -1.30
CA LEU A 74 -13.14 5.91 -2.42
C LEU A 74 -14.26 6.63 -3.18
N LYS A 75 -14.23 7.96 -3.13
CA LYS A 75 -15.14 8.84 -3.87
C LYS A 75 -14.42 9.49 -5.05
N LYS A 76 -15.16 9.97 -6.05
CA LYS A 76 -14.58 10.58 -7.27
C LYS A 76 -13.76 11.82 -6.92
N GLU A 77 -14.16 12.54 -5.90
CA GLU A 77 -13.56 13.79 -5.43
C GLU A 77 -12.16 13.57 -4.85
N ALA A 78 -11.82 12.33 -4.45
CA ALA A 78 -10.46 11.98 -4.02
C ALA A 78 -9.47 11.88 -5.20
N LEU A 79 -9.95 11.74 -6.44
CA LEU A 79 -9.15 11.68 -7.66
C LEU A 79 -9.00 13.10 -8.25
N THR A 80 -8.39 14.00 -7.48
CA THR A 80 -8.07 15.36 -7.93
C THR A 80 -7.01 15.34 -9.03
N GLU A 81 -6.87 16.44 -9.79
CA GLU A 81 -5.82 16.58 -10.80
C GLU A 81 -4.42 16.35 -10.21
N GLY A 82 -4.14 16.91 -9.03
CA GLY A 82 -2.89 16.68 -8.30
C GLY A 82 -2.68 15.21 -7.95
N LYS A 83 -3.72 14.52 -7.46
CA LYS A 83 -3.62 13.08 -7.13
C LYS A 83 -3.37 12.24 -8.39
N LEU A 84 -4.05 12.54 -9.49
CA LEU A 84 -3.84 11.87 -10.77
C LEU A 84 -2.43 12.11 -11.32
N ALA A 85 -1.89 13.32 -11.16
CA ALA A 85 -0.51 13.62 -11.54
C ALA A 85 0.51 12.81 -10.72
N GLN A 86 0.29 12.64 -9.41
CA GLN A 86 1.12 11.76 -8.57
C GLN A 86 1.04 10.30 -9.05
N ILE A 87 -0.17 9.79 -9.30
CA ILE A 87 -0.38 8.42 -9.79
C ILE A 87 0.33 8.22 -11.14
N SER A 88 0.28 9.20 -12.04
CA SER A 88 0.97 9.14 -13.35
C SER A 88 2.48 9.03 -13.18
N GLN A 89 3.08 9.88 -12.36
CA GLN A 89 4.52 9.86 -12.12
C GLN A 89 4.98 8.55 -11.44
N LEU A 90 4.20 8.05 -10.48
CA LEU A 90 4.48 6.73 -9.87
C LEU A 90 4.35 5.60 -10.89
N ASN A 91 3.39 5.67 -11.81
CA ASN A 91 3.22 4.67 -12.86
C ASN A 91 4.40 4.67 -13.84
N GLU A 92 4.95 5.83 -14.18
CA GLU A 92 6.17 5.94 -14.99
C GLU A 92 7.37 5.32 -14.28
N LEU A 93 7.54 5.60 -12.98
CA LEU A 93 8.60 4.99 -12.17
C LEU A 93 8.45 3.46 -12.08
N ALA A 94 7.24 2.96 -11.86
CA ALA A 94 6.96 1.53 -11.88
C ALA A 94 7.33 0.90 -13.23
N SER A 95 6.98 1.58 -14.33
CA SER A 95 7.31 1.11 -15.69
C SER A 95 8.84 1.06 -15.90
N ALA A 96 9.59 2.04 -15.39
CA ALA A 96 11.05 2.03 -15.43
C ALA A 96 11.67 0.87 -14.62
N ARG A 97 10.99 0.42 -13.56
CA ARG A 97 11.34 -0.76 -12.76
C ARG A 97 10.90 -2.09 -13.40
N GLY A 98 10.21 -2.06 -14.54
CA GLY A 98 9.63 -3.26 -15.15
C GLY A 98 8.43 -3.82 -14.37
N GLN A 99 7.80 -3.03 -13.49
CA GLN A 99 6.65 -3.41 -12.68
C GLN A 99 5.38 -2.67 -13.12
N THR A 100 4.21 -3.25 -12.86
CA THR A 100 2.98 -2.46 -12.84
C THR A 100 2.97 -1.56 -11.59
N LEU A 101 2.21 -0.47 -11.61
CA LEU A 101 2.09 0.39 -10.41
C LEU A 101 1.54 -0.40 -9.20
N ALA A 102 0.64 -1.36 -9.44
CA ALA A 102 0.11 -2.21 -8.37
C ALA A 102 1.22 -3.07 -7.73
N GLN A 103 2.07 -3.67 -8.57
CA GLN A 103 3.21 -4.46 -8.12
C GLN A 103 4.20 -3.61 -7.32
N MET A 104 4.60 -2.44 -7.85
CA MET A 104 5.50 -1.54 -7.15
C MET A 104 4.91 -1.08 -5.81
N ALA A 105 3.61 -0.78 -5.75
CA ALA A 105 2.95 -0.38 -4.49
C ALA A 105 2.96 -1.49 -3.43
N ILE A 106 2.78 -2.75 -3.84
CA ILE A 106 2.85 -3.90 -2.94
C ILE A 106 4.30 -4.14 -2.48
N ALA A 107 5.25 -4.15 -3.41
CA ALA A 107 6.67 -4.27 -3.09
C ALA A 107 7.11 -3.18 -2.09
N TRP A 108 6.65 -1.95 -2.32
CA TRP A 108 6.99 -0.81 -1.47
C TRP A 108 6.47 -0.96 -0.04
N VAL A 109 5.25 -1.44 0.18
CA VAL A 109 4.79 -1.68 1.56
C VAL A 109 5.52 -2.86 2.20
N LEU A 110 5.90 -3.87 1.43
CA LEU A 110 6.64 -5.04 1.93
C LEU A 110 8.12 -4.73 2.22
N ARG A 111 8.63 -3.55 1.83
CA ARG A 111 10.00 -3.12 2.14
C ARG A 111 10.22 -2.95 3.65
N GLN A 112 9.17 -2.65 4.41
CA GLN A 112 9.29 -2.41 5.85
C GLN A 112 9.43 -3.75 6.59
N PRO A 113 10.52 -3.99 7.34
CA PRO A 113 10.78 -5.29 7.96
C PRO A 113 9.68 -5.78 8.91
N GLN A 114 8.96 -4.86 9.55
CA GLN A 114 7.87 -5.17 10.48
C GLN A 114 6.57 -5.56 9.76
N ILE A 115 6.47 -5.35 8.44
CA ILE A 115 5.33 -5.75 7.62
C ILE A 115 5.53 -7.20 7.16
N THR A 116 4.75 -8.09 7.74
CA THR A 116 4.75 -9.53 7.42
C THR A 116 3.97 -9.83 6.14
N SER A 117 2.92 -9.06 5.83
CA SER A 117 2.07 -9.30 4.66
C SER A 117 1.32 -8.03 4.21
N ALA A 118 0.93 -8.02 2.94
CA ALA A 118 0.07 -7.00 2.35
C ALA A 118 -1.29 -7.61 1.98
N LEU A 119 -2.37 -7.13 2.60
CA LEU A 119 -3.73 -7.60 2.34
C LEU A 119 -4.28 -6.95 1.06
N ILE A 120 -4.19 -7.67 -0.05
CA ILE A 120 -4.72 -7.21 -1.35
C ILE A 120 -6.21 -7.49 -1.49
N GLY A 121 -6.90 -6.62 -2.22
CA GLY A 121 -8.29 -6.82 -2.62
C GLY A 121 -8.42 -6.82 -4.14
N ALA A 122 -9.07 -7.84 -4.70
CA ALA A 122 -9.26 -8.01 -6.13
C ALA A 122 -10.73 -8.29 -6.46
N SER A 123 -11.17 -7.87 -7.65
CA SER A 123 -12.49 -8.17 -8.23
C SER A 123 -12.44 -9.14 -9.40
N ARG A 124 -11.23 -9.54 -9.83
CA ARG A 124 -10.98 -10.49 -10.93
C ARG A 124 -9.66 -11.20 -10.73
N LEU A 125 -9.56 -12.43 -11.24
CA LEU A 125 -8.35 -13.27 -11.11
C LEU A 125 -7.08 -12.58 -11.63
N ALA A 126 -7.17 -11.89 -12.78
CA ALA A 126 -6.03 -11.19 -13.38
C ALA A 126 -5.39 -10.15 -12.44
N GLN A 127 -6.16 -9.54 -11.51
CA GLN A 127 -5.58 -8.62 -10.52
C GLN A 127 -4.79 -9.36 -9.46
N VAL A 128 -5.21 -10.56 -9.06
CA VAL A 128 -4.46 -11.39 -8.12
C VAL A 128 -3.14 -11.81 -8.76
N GLN A 129 -3.17 -12.25 -10.02
CA GLN A 129 -1.98 -12.62 -10.77
C GLN A 129 -1.01 -11.44 -10.91
N ASP A 130 -1.50 -10.25 -11.26
CA ASP A 130 -0.71 -9.02 -11.32
C ASP A 130 -0.08 -8.69 -9.96
N CYS A 131 -0.86 -8.73 -8.86
CA CYS A 131 -0.36 -8.45 -7.52
C CYS A 131 0.73 -9.43 -7.06
N VAL A 132 0.62 -10.72 -7.40
CA VAL A 132 1.63 -11.73 -7.03
C VAL A 132 2.97 -11.45 -7.73
N GLY A 133 2.95 -10.87 -8.94
CA GLY A 133 4.17 -10.44 -9.64
C GLY A 133 4.97 -9.35 -8.91
N ALA A 134 4.46 -8.76 -7.83
CA ALA A 134 5.24 -7.87 -6.97
C ALA A 134 6.46 -8.59 -6.37
N LEU A 135 6.35 -9.89 -6.14
CA LEU A 135 7.41 -10.72 -5.54
C LEU A 135 8.63 -10.90 -6.46
N ASP A 136 8.50 -10.60 -7.76
CA ASP A 136 9.59 -10.71 -8.71
C ASP A 136 10.65 -9.60 -8.53
N SER A 137 10.29 -8.50 -7.85
CA SER A 137 11.20 -7.38 -7.55
C SER A 137 10.73 -6.58 -6.33
N LEU A 138 11.28 -6.93 -5.16
CA LEU A 138 10.95 -6.28 -3.88
C LEU A 138 11.87 -5.13 -3.50
N ASP A 139 13.11 -5.13 -4.00
CA ASP A 139 14.12 -4.18 -3.56
C ASP A 139 13.93 -2.80 -4.20
N PHE A 140 14.26 -1.75 -3.43
CA PHE A 140 14.29 -0.38 -3.89
C PHE A 140 15.66 0.23 -3.61
N THR A 141 16.18 0.95 -4.59
CA THR A 141 17.33 1.82 -4.39
C THR A 141 16.93 3.06 -3.59
N THR A 142 17.92 3.70 -2.96
CA THR A 142 17.70 4.97 -2.24
C THR A 142 17.15 6.05 -3.16
N GLU A 143 17.57 6.09 -4.43
CA GLU A 143 17.08 7.06 -5.42
C GLU A 143 15.59 6.85 -5.72
N GLU A 144 15.16 5.60 -5.89
CA GLU A 144 13.74 5.29 -6.14
C GLU A 144 12.87 5.65 -4.94
N LEU A 145 13.32 5.35 -3.72
CA LEU A 145 12.60 5.73 -2.51
C LEU A 145 12.47 7.25 -2.40
N ALA A 146 13.57 7.99 -2.57
CA ALA A 146 13.54 9.45 -2.56
C ALA A 146 12.61 10.04 -3.63
N ARG A 147 12.56 9.42 -4.82
CA ARG A 147 11.65 9.84 -5.89
C ARG A 147 10.19 9.54 -5.55
N ILE A 148 9.89 8.40 -4.93
CA ILE A 148 8.54 8.08 -4.44
C ILE A 148 8.10 9.09 -3.39
N ASP A 149 8.98 9.43 -2.45
CA ASP A 149 8.71 10.39 -1.38
C ASP A 149 8.42 11.79 -1.95
N ALA A 150 9.27 12.26 -2.87
CA ALA A 150 9.06 13.52 -3.57
C ALA A 150 7.73 13.56 -4.35
N ILE A 151 7.36 12.48 -5.03
CA ILE A 151 6.08 12.40 -5.74
C ILE A 151 4.91 12.41 -4.75
N CYS A 152 5.01 11.69 -3.63
CA CYS A 152 3.96 11.61 -2.62
C CYS A 152 3.84 12.86 -1.74
N GLY A 153 4.85 13.74 -1.74
CA GLY A 153 4.93 14.90 -0.86
C GLY A 153 5.25 14.50 0.57
N GLN A 154 6.21 13.59 0.74
CA GLN A 154 6.78 13.18 2.01
C GLN A 154 8.17 13.78 2.17
#